data_AF-A0A524H8N0-F1
#
_entry.id   AF-A0A524H8N0-F1
#
_cell.length_a   1.000
_cell.length_b   1.000
_cell.length_c   1.000
_cell.angle_alpha   90.00
_cell.angle_beta   90.00
_cell.angle_gamma   90.00
#
_symmetry.space_group_name_H-M   'P 1'
#
loop_
_entity.id
_entity.type
_entity.pdbx_description
1 polymer ?
#
loop_
_entity_poly.entity_id
_entity_poly.type
_entity_poly.pdbx_seq_one_letter_code
_entity_poly.pdbx_strand_id
1 'polypeptide(L)'
;MSTRMRKMALVAYVAMICGLLVSCGPNDNKPDPLAAYKNQTLEWQTCSENQIFREALGESKVELLKKLGDRAKCTFMRTPLNYDDPSKGDVQIALLRVSAEDPQQRLGAIMFNPGGPGADGLYLSIVFSTMWAGADINDPVGNLYREMSQRYDLIGFSPRGTGASTNLTCPSDESFKYEATIAVDESQENIDNILNNPSLIAENCSKNPQTPYMNS
;
A
#
# COMPACT_ATOMS: atom_id res chain seq x y z
N MET A 1 -16.40 37.87 81.28
CA MET A 1 -17.55 37.26 82.00
C MET A 1 -18.23 36.29 81.03
N SER A 2 -18.08 34.98 81.25
CA SER A 2 -19.15 34.08 81.75
C SER A 2 -20.26 33.89 80.69
N THR A 3 -20.64 32.72 80.18
CA THR A 3 -20.82 31.42 80.86
C THR A 3 -21.22 30.31 79.84
N ARG A 4 -20.76 29.07 80.12
CA ARG A 4 -21.45 27.76 80.00
C ARG A 4 -21.97 27.19 78.65
N MET A 5 -21.16 26.28 78.12
CA MET A 5 -21.38 24.82 77.92
C MET A 5 -22.79 24.16 77.99
N ARG A 6 -22.96 23.21 77.04
CA ARG A 6 -23.71 21.91 76.99
C ARG A 6 -25.13 21.91 76.38
N LYS A 7 -25.31 21.13 75.30
CA LYS A 7 -25.88 19.75 75.32
C LYS A 7 -25.84 19.07 73.93
N MET A 8 -25.75 17.74 73.98
CA MET A 8 -25.55 16.78 72.89
C MET A 8 -26.80 16.50 72.03
N ALA A 9 -26.54 16.13 70.77
CA ALA A 9 -27.16 15.11 69.91
C ALA A 9 -28.66 15.15 69.57
N LEU A 10 -28.97 15.19 68.27
CA LEU A 10 -29.67 14.07 67.60
C LEU A 10 -29.38 14.05 66.10
N VAL A 11 -29.21 12.84 65.58
CA VAL A 11 -28.88 12.46 64.20
C VAL A 11 -30.12 12.48 63.32
N ALA A 12 -30.00 13.00 62.10
CA ALA A 12 -30.83 12.59 60.96
C ALA A 12 -29.94 12.53 59.71
N TYR A 13 -29.43 11.34 59.44
CA TYR A 13 -28.66 10.99 58.24
C TYR A 13 -29.65 10.87 57.08
N VAL A 14 -29.65 11.81 56.13
CA VAL A 14 -30.26 11.60 54.81
C VAL A 14 -29.10 11.43 53.83
N ALA A 15 -28.69 10.17 53.64
CA ALA A 15 -27.76 9.81 52.60
C ALA A 15 -28.45 10.00 51.25
N MET A 16 -28.21 11.15 50.61
CA MET A 16 -28.56 11.36 49.21
C MET A 16 -27.55 10.57 48.37
N ILE A 17 -27.89 9.31 48.08
CA ILE A 17 -27.21 8.50 47.07
C ILE A 17 -27.58 9.13 45.72
N CYS A 18 -26.78 10.10 45.27
CA CYS A 18 -26.71 10.42 43.85
C CYS A 18 -26.10 9.19 43.16
N GLY A 19 -26.98 8.34 42.65
CA GLY A 19 -26.61 7.22 41.80
C GLY A 19 -25.78 7.76 40.63
N LEU A 20 -24.51 7.39 40.61
CA LEU A 20 -23.70 7.44 39.41
C LEU A 20 -24.39 6.52 38.40
N LEU A 21 -25.17 7.08 37.48
CA LEU A 21 -25.40 6.43 36.20
C LEU A 21 -24.07 6.50 35.45
N VAL A 22 -23.14 5.62 35.82
CA VAL A 22 -22.09 5.19 34.89
C VAL A 22 -22.84 4.52 33.77
N SER A 23 -23.04 5.26 32.68
CA SER A 23 -23.39 4.69 31.40
C SER A 23 -22.30 3.67 31.07
N CYS A 24 -22.61 2.38 31.22
CA CYS A 24 -21.85 1.34 30.55
C CYS A 24 -22.15 1.48 29.05
N GLY A 25 -21.47 2.43 28.41
CA GLY A 25 -21.17 2.28 26.99
C GLY A 25 -20.44 0.95 26.80
N PRO A 26 -20.61 0.27 25.65
CA PRO A 26 -19.83 -0.91 25.36
C PRO A 26 -18.36 -0.57 25.59
N ASN A 27 -17.67 -1.32 26.45
CA ASN A 27 -16.22 -1.25 26.50
C ASN A 27 -15.73 -1.68 25.11
N ASP A 28 -15.44 -0.71 24.25
CA ASP A 28 -14.77 -0.87 22.95
C ASP A 28 -13.29 -1.29 23.13
N ASN A 29 -12.96 -2.00 24.21
CA ASN A 29 -11.66 -2.61 24.48
C ASN A 29 -11.44 -3.87 23.63
N LYS A 30 -12.10 -4.00 22.47
CA LYS A 30 -11.74 -5.03 21.51
C LYS A 30 -10.40 -4.63 20.90
N PRO A 31 -9.36 -5.49 20.96
CA PRO A 31 -8.10 -5.22 20.29
C PRO A 31 -8.37 -4.90 18.82
N ASP A 32 -7.79 -3.81 18.30
CA ASP A 32 -7.89 -3.46 16.88
C ASP A 32 -7.34 -4.63 16.05
N PRO A 33 -8.17 -5.33 15.26
CA PRO A 33 -7.74 -6.51 14.53
C PRO A 33 -6.72 -6.16 13.44
N LEU A 34 -6.55 -4.88 13.11
CA LEU A 34 -5.58 -4.38 12.13
C LEU A 34 -4.32 -3.79 12.76
N ALA A 35 -4.19 -3.79 14.09
CA ALA A 35 -3.06 -3.16 14.79
C ALA A 35 -1.69 -3.67 14.29
N ALA A 36 -1.61 -4.97 13.98
CA ALA A 36 -0.41 -5.62 13.47
C ALA A 36 0.02 -5.09 12.09
N TYR A 37 -0.91 -4.60 11.26
CA TYR A 37 -0.61 -4.03 9.94
C TYR A 37 -0.32 -2.53 9.99
N LYS A 38 -0.94 -1.80 10.93
CA LYS A 38 -0.78 -0.34 11.06
C LYS A 38 0.56 0.07 11.65
N ASN A 39 1.10 -0.73 12.57
CA ASN A 39 2.29 -0.38 13.35
C ASN A 39 3.55 -1.18 12.92
N GLN A 40 3.62 -1.56 11.64
CA GLN A 40 4.75 -2.31 11.12
C GLN A 40 6.00 -1.43 11.01
N THR A 41 7.12 -1.91 11.54
CA THR A 41 8.44 -1.44 11.12
C THR A 41 8.84 -2.20 9.88
N LEU A 42 9.14 -1.49 8.80
CA LEU A 42 9.54 -2.08 7.53
C LEU A 42 11.06 -2.22 7.46
N GLU A 43 11.53 -3.44 7.20
CA GLU A 43 12.95 -3.74 7.01
C GLU A 43 13.34 -3.50 5.55
N TRP A 44 14.11 -2.43 5.33
CA TRP A 44 14.55 -2.00 4.01
C TRP A 44 15.84 -2.69 3.59
N GLN A 45 15.88 -3.21 2.37
CA GLN A 45 17.03 -3.91 1.80
C GLN A 45 17.48 -3.29 0.48
N THR A 46 18.65 -3.68 0.00
CA THR A 46 19.13 -3.29 -1.34
C THR A 46 18.30 -3.98 -2.41
N CYS A 47 17.66 -3.20 -3.29
CA CYS A 47 16.75 -3.72 -4.33
C CYS A 47 17.44 -4.69 -5.29
N SER A 48 18.68 -4.38 -5.71
CA SER A 48 19.42 -5.14 -6.71
C SER A 48 19.93 -6.50 -6.20
N GLU A 49 19.85 -6.78 -4.91
CA GLU A 49 20.24 -8.06 -4.33
C GLU A 49 19.05 -9.03 -4.22
N ASN A 50 17.82 -8.51 -4.30
CA ASN A 50 16.61 -9.30 -4.20
C ASN A 50 16.08 -9.69 -5.59
N GLN A 51 16.00 -11.00 -5.85
CA GLN A 51 15.59 -11.53 -7.14
C GLN A 51 14.18 -11.11 -7.56
N ILE A 52 13.21 -11.07 -6.64
CA ILE A 52 11.81 -10.73 -6.94
C ILE A 52 11.71 -9.28 -7.46
N PHE A 53 12.40 -8.34 -6.79
CA PHE A 53 12.41 -6.94 -7.24
C PHE A 53 13.14 -6.77 -8.58
N ARG A 54 14.21 -7.54 -8.83
CA ARG A 54 14.91 -7.51 -10.13
C ARG A 54 14.02 -7.99 -11.27
N GLU A 55 13.30 -9.08 -11.07
CA GLU A 55 12.38 -9.65 -12.06
C GLU A 55 11.24 -8.68 -12.37
N ALA A 56 10.61 -8.09 -11.34
CA ALA A 56 9.53 -7.12 -11.52
C ALA A 56 9.96 -5.84 -12.27
N LEU A 57 11.19 -5.36 -12.03
CA LEU A 57 11.70 -4.13 -12.65
C LEU A 57 12.27 -4.35 -14.06
N GLY A 58 12.76 -5.56 -14.35
CA GLY A 58 13.49 -5.88 -15.57
C GLY A 58 14.89 -5.26 -15.63
N GLU A 59 15.74 -5.80 -16.53
CA GLU A 59 17.17 -5.47 -16.61
C GLU A 59 17.45 -3.98 -16.83
N SER A 60 16.66 -3.30 -17.67
CA SER A 60 16.85 -1.88 -17.97
C SER A 60 16.72 -0.98 -16.73
N LYS A 61 15.83 -1.32 -15.80
CA LYS A 61 15.60 -0.51 -14.60
C LYS A 61 16.50 -0.91 -13.44
N VAL A 62 16.98 -2.17 -13.42
CA VAL A 62 18.05 -2.59 -12.51
C VAL A 62 19.31 -1.75 -12.74
N GLU A 63 19.63 -1.39 -13.99
CA GLU A 63 20.78 -0.52 -14.25
C GLU A 63 20.57 0.91 -13.72
N LEU A 64 19.35 1.45 -13.81
CA LEU A 64 19.02 2.74 -13.19
C LEU A 64 19.08 2.68 -11.66
N LEU A 65 18.66 1.56 -11.05
CA LEU A 65 18.79 1.35 -9.62
C LEU A 65 20.24 1.41 -9.13
N LYS A 66 21.18 0.80 -9.87
CA LYS A 66 22.60 0.83 -9.51
C LYS A 66 23.13 2.26 -9.44
N LYS A 67 22.67 3.15 -10.32
CA LYS A 67 23.05 4.58 -10.32
C LYS A 67 22.53 5.33 -9.10
N LEU A 68 21.39 4.92 -8.56
CA LEU A 68 20.82 5.51 -7.34
C LEU A 68 21.53 5.03 -6.06
N GLY A 69 22.24 3.90 -6.12
CA GLY A 69 23.03 3.36 -5.01
C GLY A 69 22.19 3.19 -3.74
N ASP A 70 22.71 3.63 -2.61
CA ASP A 70 22.07 3.48 -1.29
C ASP A 70 20.77 4.28 -1.12
N ARG A 71 20.47 5.23 -2.02
CA ARG A 71 19.19 5.94 -1.98
C ARG A 71 18.02 5.03 -2.35
N ALA A 72 18.25 4.01 -3.17
CA ALA A 72 17.22 3.07 -3.59
C ALA A 72 17.17 1.85 -2.65
N LYS A 73 16.06 1.70 -1.94
CA LYS A 73 15.82 0.55 -1.06
C LYS A 73 14.43 -0.04 -1.30
N CYS A 74 14.32 -1.35 -1.11
CA CYS A 74 13.11 -2.11 -1.34
C CYS A 74 12.66 -2.80 -0.04
N THR A 75 11.36 -3.04 0.10
CA THR A 75 10.82 -3.78 1.24
C THR A 75 9.46 -4.38 0.90
N PHE A 76 8.98 -5.27 1.77
CA PHE A 76 7.62 -5.80 1.73
C PHE A 76 6.86 -5.33 2.96
N MET A 77 5.69 -4.74 2.74
CA MET A 77 4.71 -4.42 3.78
C MET A 77 3.61 -5.47 3.78
N ARG A 78 3.15 -5.94 4.94
CA ARG A 78 2.01 -6.86 4.99
C ARG A 78 0.71 -6.09 5.08
N THR A 79 -0.34 -6.61 4.45
CA THR A 79 -1.73 -6.14 4.64
C THR A 79 -2.62 -7.37 4.74
N PRO A 80 -3.81 -7.28 5.37
CA PRO A 80 -4.70 -8.43 5.40
C PRO A 80 -5.19 -8.73 3.97
N LEU A 81 -5.34 -10.03 3.67
CA LEU A 81 -6.00 -10.51 2.46
C LEU A 81 -7.44 -9.96 2.43
N ASN A 82 -8.16 -10.14 3.54
CA ASN A 82 -9.49 -9.59 3.76
C ASN A 82 -9.49 -8.66 4.97
N TYR A 83 -9.82 -7.38 4.77
CA TYR A 83 -9.90 -6.40 5.85
C TYR A 83 -11.06 -6.69 6.83
N ASP A 84 -12.15 -7.32 6.37
CA ASP A 84 -13.30 -7.69 7.21
C ASP A 84 -13.03 -8.95 8.04
N ASP A 85 -12.09 -9.78 7.61
CA ASP A 85 -11.65 -10.98 8.33
C ASP A 85 -10.12 -11.19 8.18
N PRO A 86 -9.31 -10.50 8.99
CA PRO A 86 -7.84 -10.62 8.94
C PRO A 86 -7.31 -12.02 9.24
N SER A 87 -8.13 -12.92 9.81
CA SER A 87 -7.73 -14.31 10.05
C SER A 87 -7.54 -15.13 8.77
N LYS A 88 -8.03 -14.62 7.63
CA LYS A 88 -7.86 -15.23 6.29
C LYS A 88 -6.43 -15.18 5.77
N GLY A 89 -5.54 -14.44 6.43
CA GLY A 89 -4.11 -14.36 6.12
C GLY A 89 -3.69 -13.02 5.54
N ASP A 90 -2.42 -12.96 5.14
CA ASP A 90 -1.74 -11.74 4.72
C ASP A 90 -1.45 -11.75 3.22
N VAL A 91 -1.39 -10.56 2.62
CA VAL A 91 -0.73 -10.33 1.33
C VAL A 91 0.46 -9.39 1.54
N GLN A 92 1.51 -9.60 0.77
CA GLN A 92 2.68 -8.72 0.71
C GLN A 92 2.48 -7.63 -0.34
N ILE A 93 2.81 -6.41 0.04
CA ILE A 93 2.87 -5.23 -0.82
C ILE A 93 4.34 -4.86 -1.00
N ALA A 94 4.84 -5.00 -2.21
CA ALA A 94 6.19 -4.61 -2.58
C ALA A 94 6.30 -3.08 -2.66
N LEU A 95 7.32 -2.51 -2.03
CA LEU A 95 7.60 -1.08 -2.01
C LEU A 95 9.03 -0.83 -2.47
N LEU A 96 9.22 0.23 -3.27
CA LEU A 96 10.53 0.75 -3.68
C LEU A 96 10.62 2.23 -3.33
N ARG A 97 11.54 2.56 -2.43
CA ARG A 97 11.86 3.93 -2.04
C ARG A 97 13.12 4.40 -2.72
N VAL A 98 13.07 5.58 -3.32
CA VAL A 98 14.24 6.41 -3.61
C VAL A 98 14.25 7.55 -2.60
N SER A 99 15.24 7.61 -1.73
CA SER A 99 15.30 8.66 -0.70
C SER A 99 15.54 10.04 -1.31
N ALA A 100 15.06 11.07 -0.62
CA ALA A 100 15.33 12.48 -0.95
C ALA A 100 16.83 12.74 -1.16
N GLU A 101 17.20 13.68 -2.05
CA GLU A 101 18.62 14.02 -2.30
C GLU A 101 19.27 14.74 -1.12
N ASP A 102 18.48 15.50 -0.34
CA ASP A 102 18.91 16.15 0.90
C ASP A 102 18.13 15.58 2.10
N PRO A 103 18.65 14.52 2.74
CA PRO A 103 18.01 13.92 3.90
C PRO A 103 17.83 14.88 5.08
N GLN A 104 18.62 15.96 5.19
CA GLN A 104 18.53 16.93 6.29
C GLN A 104 17.36 17.90 6.10
N GLN A 105 16.91 18.10 4.86
CA GLN A 105 15.76 18.94 4.51
C GLN A 105 14.53 18.10 4.11
N ARG A 106 14.51 16.81 4.48
CA ARG A 106 13.43 15.90 4.12
C ARG A 106 12.10 16.33 4.76
N LEU A 107 11.10 16.52 3.91
CA LEU A 107 9.74 16.92 4.30
C LEU A 107 8.76 15.75 4.39
N GLY A 108 9.00 14.66 3.66
CA GLY A 108 8.07 13.52 3.67
C GLY A 108 8.31 12.54 2.54
N ALA A 109 7.22 11.91 2.09
CA ALA A 109 7.24 10.96 0.98
C ALA A 109 6.10 11.24 -0.01
N ILE A 110 6.36 10.97 -1.29
CA ILE A 110 5.37 11.01 -2.37
C ILE A 110 5.23 9.60 -2.91
N MET A 111 4.01 9.08 -2.88
CA MET A 111 3.70 7.74 -3.34
C MET A 111 2.98 7.79 -4.69
N PHE A 112 3.43 6.95 -5.62
CA PHE A 112 2.92 6.90 -6.98
C PHE A 112 2.07 5.65 -7.20
N ASN A 113 0.86 5.85 -7.72
CA ASN A 113 0.04 4.78 -8.27
C ASN A 113 0.22 4.75 -9.81
N PRO A 114 0.57 3.63 -10.44
CA PRO A 114 0.80 3.54 -11.89
C PRO A 114 -0.44 3.81 -12.75
N GLY A 115 -1.64 3.76 -12.15
CA GLY A 115 -2.88 3.77 -12.90
C GLY A 115 -3.16 2.38 -13.51
N GLY A 116 -3.90 2.34 -14.61
CA GLY A 116 -4.44 1.09 -15.13
C GLY A 116 -5.69 0.67 -14.36
N PRO A 117 -5.93 -0.64 -14.25
CA PRO A 117 -5.39 -1.45 -13.15
C PRO A 117 -4.41 -2.52 -13.65
N GLY A 118 -3.78 -3.26 -12.75
CA GLY A 118 -2.87 -4.37 -13.11
C GLY A 118 -1.44 -3.97 -13.45
N ALA A 119 -1.15 -2.68 -13.56
CA ALA A 119 0.20 -2.16 -13.78
C ALA A 119 1.03 -2.20 -12.49
N ASP A 120 2.31 -2.56 -12.60
CA ASP A 120 3.28 -2.45 -11.50
C ASP A 120 3.82 -1.01 -11.41
N GLY A 121 3.86 -0.44 -10.20
CA GLY A 121 4.30 0.93 -9.93
C GLY A 121 5.68 1.05 -9.31
N LEU A 122 6.39 -0.04 -9.02
CA LEU A 122 7.71 0.03 -8.37
C LEU A 122 8.68 0.94 -9.11
N TYR A 123 8.62 0.93 -10.44
CA TYR A 123 9.54 1.69 -11.27
C TYR A 123 9.31 3.20 -11.25
N LEU A 124 8.13 3.67 -10.82
CA LEU A 124 7.77 5.09 -10.91
C LEU A 124 8.68 5.95 -10.04
N SER A 125 9.07 5.49 -8.85
CA SER A 125 10.01 6.23 -8.01
C SER A 125 11.39 6.37 -8.66
N ILE A 126 11.86 5.36 -9.41
CA ILE A 126 13.11 5.43 -10.18
C ILE A 126 13.00 6.48 -11.29
N VAL A 127 11.91 6.43 -12.06
CA VAL A 127 11.69 7.34 -13.19
C VAL A 127 11.52 8.79 -12.72
N PHE A 128 10.63 9.03 -11.75
CA PHE A 128 10.39 10.36 -11.23
C PHE A 128 11.59 10.91 -10.48
N SER A 129 12.34 10.11 -9.71
CA SER A 129 13.57 10.60 -9.05
C SER A 129 14.60 11.08 -10.07
N THR A 130 14.81 10.31 -11.14
CA THR A 130 15.77 10.65 -12.19
C THR A 130 15.33 11.89 -12.97
N MET A 131 14.06 11.93 -13.38
CA MET A 131 13.50 13.04 -14.16
C MET A 131 13.45 14.33 -13.36
N TRP A 132 13.02 14.26 -12.09
CA TRP A 132 12.88 15.43 -11.25
C TRP A 132 14.24 15.99 -10.85
N ALA A 133 15.21 15.14 -10.46
CA ALA A 133 16.57 15.57 -10.15
C ALA A 133 17.30 16.20 -11.36
N GLY A 134 16.92 15.81 -12.58
CA GLY A 134 17.46 16.35 -13.83
C GLY A 134 16.72 17.58 -14.37
N ALA A 135 15.66 18.05 -13.71
CA ALA A 135 14.83 19.14 -14.23
C ALA A 135 15.58 20.49 -14.25
N ASP A 136 15.23 21.35 -15.23
CA ASP A 136 15.79 22.69 -15.38
C ASP A 136 15.33 23.61 -14.26
N ILE A 137 16.27 24.16 -13.51
CA ILE A 137 16.01 25.04 -12.38
C ILE A 137 15.55 26.44 -12.81
N ASN A 138 15.75 26.82 -14.07
CA ASN A 138 15.34 28.12 -14.59
C ASN A 138 13.88 28.12 -15.09
N ASP A 139 13.32 26.94 -15.33
CA ASP A 139 11.88 26.77 -15.60
C ASP A 139 11.12 26.70 -14.26
N PRO A 140 10.04 27.46 -14.05
CA PRO A 140 9.29 27.43 -12.78
C PRO A 140 8.79 26.04 -12.38
N VAL A 141 8.38 25.22 -13.35
CA VAL A 141 7.91 23.85 -13.09
C VAL A 141 9.10 22.93 -12.81
N GLY A 142 10.18 23.05 -13.57
CA GLY A 142 11.41 22.29 -13.34
C GLY A 142 12.04 22.59 -11.98
N ASN A 143 12.04 23.84 -11.52
CA ASN A 143 12.51 24.20 -10.18
C ASN A 143 11.68 23.52 -9.08
N LEU A 144 10.34 23.43 -9.25
CA LEU A 144 9.48 22.68 -8.32
C LEU A 144 9.83 21.19 -8.30
N TYR A 145 10.08 20.57 -9.46
CA TYR A 145 10.51 19.17 -9.50
C TYR A 145 11.85 18.95 -8.80
N ARG A 146 12.82 19.87 -8.97
CA ARG A 146 14.10 19.82 -8.23
C ARG A 146 13.90 19.93 -6.72
N GLU A 147 13.03 20.83 -6.26
CA GLU A 147 12.72 20.92 -4.84
C GLU A 147 12.07 19.61 -4.33
N MET A 148 11.19 19.01 -5.12
CA MET A 148 10.54 17.74 -4.77
C MET A 148 11.54 16.59 -4.69
N SER A 149 12.48 16.45 -5.64
CA SER A 149 13.52 15.40 -5.60
C SER A 149 14.46 15.58 -4.41
N GLN A 150 14.73 16.82 -4.02
CA GLN A 150 15.61 17.15 -2.90
C GLN A 150 15.00 16.84 -1.55
N ARG A 151 13.68 17.02 -1.39
CA ARG A 151 13.03 17.04 -0.07
C ARG A 151 12.08 15.88 0.20
N TYR A 152 11.71 15.09 -0.80
CA TYR A 152 10.77 13.98 -0.62
C TYR A 152 11.40 12.64 -0.99
N ASP A 153 11.11 11.63 -0.18
CA ASP A 153 11.29 10.25 -0.59
C ASP A 153 10.23 9.91 -1.67
N LEU A 154 10.64 9.24 -2.73
CA LEU A 154 9.75 8.81 -3.79
C LEU A 154 9.45 7.32 -3.64
N ILE A 155 8.17 6.97 -3.54
CA ILE A 155 7.72 5.60 -3.28
C ILE A 155 6.92 5.07 -4.47
N GLY A 156 7.47 4.05 -5.12
CA GLY A 156 6.74 3.19 -6.04
C GLY A 156 6.26 1.94 -5.29
N PHE A 157 5.14 1.37 -5.71
CA PHE A 157 4.65 0.11 -5.15
C PHE A 157 4.01 -0.77 -6.22
N SER A 158 4.03 -2.07 -6.02
CA SER A 158 3.17 -2.98 -6.78
C SER A 158 1.83 -3.09 -6.03
N PRO A 159 0.69 -2.67 -6.62
CA PRO A 159 -0.63 -2.97 -6.04
C PRO A 159 -0.82 -4.46 -5.75
N ARG A 160 -1.80 -4.81 -4.89
CA ARG A 160 -2.14 -6.22 -4.64
C ARG A 160 -2.49 -6.90 -5.95
N GLY A 161 -2.04 -8.14 -6.14
CA GLY A 161 -2.29 -8.90 -7.36
C GLY A 161 -1.42 -8.49 -8.55
N THR A 162 -0.35 -7.70 -8.35
CA THR A 162 0.54 -7.24 -9.43
C THR A 162 2.02 -7.34 -9.05
N GLY A 163 2.89 -7.40 -10.06
CA GLY A 163 4.34 -7.19 -9.90
C GLY A 163 4.98 -8.09 -8.83
N ALA A 164 5.80 -7.48 -7.98
CA ALA A 164 6.51 -8.14 -6.89
C ALA A 164 5.65 -8.36 -5.63
N SER A 165 4.45 -7.78 -5.56
CA SER A 165 3.51 -8.04 -4.45
C SER A 165 3.03 -9.50 -4.49
N THR A 166 2.19 -9.90 -3.54
CA THR A 166 1.41 -11.14 -3.72
C THR A 166 0.59 -11.01 -5.01
N ASN A 167 1.10 -11.65 -6.06
CA ASN A 167 0.66 -11.46 -7.44
C ASN A 167 -0.48 -12.43 -7.76
N LEU A 168 -1.47 -11.95 -8.52
CA LEU A 168 -2.58 -12.79 -8.97
C LEU A 168 -2.21 -13.34 -10.34
N THR A 169 -1.89 -14.62 -10.39
CA THR A 169 -1.67 -15.32 -11.65
C THR A 169 -2.90 -16.18 -11.98
N CYS A 170 -3.48 -15.88 -13.14
CA CYS A 170 -4.52 -16.70 -13.76
C CYS A 170 -3.90 -17.32 -15.01
N PRO A 171 -3.37 -18.54 -14.94
CA PRO A 171 -2.69 -19.14 -16.08
C PRO A 171 -3.68 -19.30 -17.24
N SER A 172 -3.25 -18.89 -18.44
CA SER A 172 -3.79 -19.43 -19.67
C SER A 172 -3.22 -20.83 -19.89
N ASP A 173 -4.02 -21.74 -20.44
CA ASP A 173 -3.56 -23.04 -20.90
C ASP A 173 -3.51 -23.07 -22.45
N GLU A 174 -3.30 -24.24 -23.04
CA GLU A 174 -3.21 -24.42 -24.50
C GLU A 174 -4.49 -24.02 -25.27
N SER A 175 -5.59 -23.78 -24.56
CA SER A 175 -6.84 -23.27 -25.14
C SER A 175 -6.77 -21.79 -25.50
N PHE A 176 -5.84 -21.02 -24.93
CA PHE A 176 -5.65 -19.61 -25.27
C PHE A 176 -5.13 -19.47 -26.71
N LYS A 177 -5.86 -18.71 -27.53
CA LYS A 177 -5.52 -18.52 -28.95
C LYS A 177 -4.94 -17.14 -29.17
N TYR A 178 -4.08 -17.03 -30.18
CA TYR A 178 -3.60 -15.72 -30.59
C TYR A 178 -4.79 -14.86 -31.06
N GLU A 179 -4.82 -13.61 -30.62
CA GLU A 179 -5.77 -12.61 -31.07
C GLU A 179 -5.01 -11.33 -31.45
N ALA A 180 -5.46 -10.69 -32.52
CA ALA A 180 -5.09 -9.32 -32.83
C ALA A 180 -6.23 -8.38 -32.42
N THR A 181 -5.94 -7.10 -32.21
CA THR A 181 -7.02 -6.12 -31.98
C THR A 181 -7.95 -6.07 -33.19
N ILE A 182 -9.24 -5.77 -32.98
CA ILE A 182 -10.22 -5.67 -34.08
C ILE A 182 -9.80 -4.68 -35.18
N ALA A 183 -9.01 -3.65 -34.86
CA ALA A 183 -8.49 -2.71 -35.85
C ALA A 183 -7.46 -3.32 -36.83
N VAL A 184 -6.93 -4.51 -36.51
CA VAL A 184 -5.89 -5.22 -37.27
C VAL A 184 -6.48 -6.43 -38.01
N ASP A 185 -7.42 -7.14 -37.39
CA ASP A 185 -8.04 -8.34 -37.95
C ASP A 185 -9.51 -8.44 -37.52
N GLU A 186 -10.42 -8.37 -38.50
CA GLU A 186 -11.88 -8.50 -38.30
C GLU A 186 -12.42 -9.84 -38.82
N SER A 187 -11.55 -10.83 -39.06
CA SER A 187 -11.97 -12.18 -39.42
C SER A 187 -12.82 -12.80 -38.31
N GLN A 188 -13.75 -13.68 -38.69
CA GLN A 188 -14.60 -14.37 -37.72
C GLN A 188 -13.77 -15.18 -36.72
N GLU A 189 -12.66 -15.80 -37.17
CA GLU A 189 -11.75 -16.53 -36.30
C GLU A 189 -11.14 -15.62 -35.22
N ASN A 190 -10.65 -14.42 -35.59
CA ASN A 190 -10.11 -13.48 -34.61
C ASN A 190 -11.18 -12.99 -33.62
N ILE A 191 -12.40 -12.71 -34.11
CA ILE A 191 -13.53 -12.33 -33.26
C ILE A 191 -13.86 -13.47 -32.26
N ASP A 192 -13.90 -14.71 -32.73
CA ASP A 192 -14.17 -15.87 -31.87
C ASP A 192 -13.08 -16.03 -30.79
N ASN A 193 -11.80 -15.81 -31.14
CA ASN A 193 -10.69 -15.82 -30.18
C ASN A 193 -10.82 -14.71 -29.12
N ILE A 194 -11.11 -13.46 -29.54
CA ILE A 194 -11.33 -12.30 -28.64
C ILE A 194 -12.46 -12.57 -27.65
N LEU A 195 -13.50 -13.32 -28.05
CA LEU A 195 -14.62 -13.65 -27.17
C LEU A 195 -14.31 -14.86 -26.26
N ASN A 196 -13.55 -15.84 -26.76
CA ASN A 196 -13.23 -17.06 -26.02
C ASN A 196 -12.14 -16.84 -24.96
N ASN A 197 -11.06 -16.14 -25.29
CA ASN A 197 -9.91 -15.92 -24.42
C ASN A 197 -10.25 -15.28 -23.06
N PRO A 198 -11.07 -14.21 -22.98
CA PRO A 198 -11.49 -13.65 -21.69
C PRO A 198 -12.31 -14.63 -20.85
N SER A 199 -13.11 -15.50 -21.48
CA SER A 199 -13.89 -16.52 -20.78
C SER A 199 -12.98 -17.56 -20.14
N LEU A 200 -11.94 -18.00 -20.85
CA LEU A 200 -10.91 -18.90 -20.33
C LEU A 200 -10.14 -18.28 -19.16
N ILE A 201 -9.74 -17.01 -19.30
CA ILE A 201 -9.09 -16.26 -18.22
C ILE A 201 -10.02 -16.17 -17.01
N ALA A 202 -11.29 -15.81 -17.20
CA ALA A 202 -12.26 -15.69 -16.12
C ALA A 202 -12.46 -17.03 -15.39
N GLU A 203 -12.58 -18.13 -16.12
CA GLU A 203 -12.69 -19.47 -15.54
C GLU A 203 -11.45 -19.81 -14.69
N ASN A 204 -10.25 -19.59 -15.22
CA ASN A 204 -9.02 -19.91 -14.50
C ASN A 204 -8.78 -18.99 -13.30
N CYS A 205 -9.13 -17.69 -13.41
CA CYS A 205 -9.12 -16.79 -12.27
C CYS A 205 -10.13 -17.21 -11.20
N SER A 206 -11.33 -17.68 -11.58
CA SER A 206 -12.37 -18.07 -10.60
C SER A 206 -11.95 -19.24 -9.71
N LYS A 207 -11.03 -20.09 -10.19
CA LYS A 207 -10.45 -21.20 -9.45
C LYS A 207 -9.38 -20.75 -8.44
N ASN A 208 -8.85 -19.54 -8.58
CA ASN A 208 -7.86 -19.01 -7.64
C ASN A 208 -8.56 -18.42 -6.41
N PRO A 209 -8.32 -18.94 -5.19
CA PRO A 209 -9.00 -18.51 -3.98
C PRO A 209 -8.66 -17.07 -3.55
N GLN A 210 -7.60 -16.47 -4.12
CA GLN A 210 -7.24 -15.07 -3.85
C GLN A 210 -8.03 -14.07 -4.70
N THR A 211 -8.58 -14.49 -5.84
CA THR A 211 -9.28 -13.62 -6.80
C THR A 211 -10.32 -12.68 -6.18
N PRO A 212 -11.19 -13.12 -5.24
CA PRO A 212 -12.17 -12.23 -4.61
C PRO A 212 -11.57 -11.08 -3.80
N TYR A 213 -10.28 -11.17 -3.47
CA TYR A 213 -9.57 -10.24 -2.59
C TYR A 213 -8.51 -9.41 -3.32
N MET A 214 -8.34 -9.61 -4.64
CA MET A 214 -7.39 -8.91 -5.49
C MET A 214 -8.10 -7.77 -6.20
N ASN A 215 -8.49 -6.76 -5.43
CA ASN A 215 -9.03 -5.50 -5.89
C ASN A 215 -7.90 -4.47 -6.06
N SER A 216 -7.81 -3.86 -7.23
CA SER A 216 -6.92 -2.72 -7.52
C SER A 216 -7.69 -1.41 -7.49
#